data_AF-A0A533TV73-F1
#
_entry.id   AF-A0A533TV73-F1
#
_cell.length_a   1.000
_cell.length_b   1.000
_cell.length_c   1.000
_cell.angle_alpha   90.00
_cell.angle_beta   90.00
_cell.angle_gamma   90.00
#
_symmetry.space_group_name_H-M   'P 1'
#
loop_
_entity.id
_entity.type
_entity.pdbx_description
1 polymer ?
#
loop_
_entity_poly.entity_id
_entity_poly.type
_entity_poly.pdbx_seq_one_letter_code
_entity_poly.pdbx_strand_id
1 'polypeptide(L)'
;MEESIELGNYLPLSFKTPKEQEYIAFLWDAFDSNYSKGNYQFAFLAYHMLTMSFVYFNIWQIRQARKGDFEKALIGFGKDVEKSLLGATSPFAFSSVNERSILRLLKLINCDNSKIGTYAKLVDDRNETAHSNGNIFFSTQAALDTKITEILRVVDEIQTYSKPRSLRIPIVSFCFRATTQRNANILIPSTKFARF
;
A
#
# COMPACT_ATOMS: atom_id res chain seq x y z
N MET A 1 10.20 -10.60 -12.33
CA MET A 1 8.73 -10.78 -12.32
C MET A 1 8.23 -11.56 -11.09
N GLU A 2 8.78 -12.71 -10.73
CA GLU A 2 8.30 -13.52 -9.58
C GLU A 2 8.25 -12.74 -8.26
N GLU A 3 9.32 -12.01 -7.93
CA GLU A 3 9.38 -11.16 -6.73
C GLU A 3 8.34 -10.03 -6.75
N SER A 4 8.04 -9.44 -7.91
CA SER A 4 7.09 -8.33 -8.00
C SER A 4 5.67 -8.72 -7.59
N ILE A 5 5.30 -10.00 -7.70
CA ILE A 5 3.98 -10.52 -7.32
C ILE A 5 3.85 -10.58 -5.79
N GLU A 6 4.96 -10.57 -5.05
CA GLU A 6 4.96 -10.69 -3.59
C GLU A 6 4.17 -9.57 -2.91
N LEU A 7 4.13 -8.37 -3.50
CA LEU A 7 3.32 -7.26 -2.97
C LEU A 7 1.84 -7.66 -2.84
N GLY A 8 1.34 -8.53 -3.72
CA GLY A 8 -0.01 -9.07 -3.66
C GLY A 8 -0.30 -9.84 -2.37
N ASN A 9 0.71 -10.46 -1.75
CA ASN A 9 0.57 -11.18 -0.48
C ASN A 9 0.35 -10.24 0.72
N TYR A 10 0.64 -8.96 0.55
CA TYR A 10 0.48 -7.95 1.60
C TYR A 10 -0.83 -7.15 1.47
N LEU A 11 -1.49 -7.22 0.32
CA LEU A 11 -2.80 -6.60 0.08
C LEU A 11 -3.94 -7.39 0.74
N PRO A 12 -5.10 -6.75 1.01
CA PRO A 12 -6.22 -7.45 1.61
C PRO A 12 -6.70 -8.66 0.79
N LEU A 13 -7.00 -9.76 1.48
CA LEU A 13 -7.59 -10.97 0.88
C LEU A 13 -9.04 -10.77 0.41
N SER A 14 -9.68 -9.68 0.82
CA SER A 14 -11.00 -9.29 0.36
C SER A 14 -11.18 -7.79 0.53
N PHE A 15 -11.86 -7.18 -0.43
CA PHE A 15 -12.11 -5.74 -0.44
C PHE A 15 -13.52 -5.44 0.06
N LYS A 16 -13.71 -4.26 0.65
CA LYS A 16 -15.01 -3.87 1.20
C LYS A 16 -16.00 -3.58 0.08
N THR A 17 -15.50 -3.10 -1.06
CA THR A 17 -16.32 -2.79 -2.24
C THR A 17 -15.71 -3.37 -3.52
N PRO A 18 -16.54 -3.73 -4.53
CA PRO A 18 -16.03 -4.18 -5.83
C PRO A 18 -15.09 -3.16 -6.50
N LYS A 19 -15.38 -1.85 -6.32
CA LYS A 19 -14.58 -0.76 -6.87
C LYS A 19 -13.13 -0.76 -6.35
N GLU A 20 -12.91 -1.11 -5.08
CA GLU A 20 -11.56 -1.22 -4.52
C GLU A 20 -10.79 -2.38 -5.16
N GLN A 21 -11.46 -3.52 -5.38
CA GLN A 21 -10.86 -4.68 -6.04
C GLN A 21 -10.53 -4.39 -7.52
N GLU A 22 -11.46 -3.75 -8.24
CA GLU A 22 -11.28 -3.33 -9.63
C GLU A 22 -10.10 -2.38 -9.76
N TYR A 23 -9.94 -1.43 -8.83
CA TYR A 23 -8.81 -0.51 -8.83
C TYR A 23 -7.47 -1.23 -8.64
N ILE A 24 -7.37 -2.16 -7.69
CA ILE A 24 -6.15 -2.95 -7.49
C ILE A 24 -5.84 -3.84 -8.70
N ALA A 25 -6.86 -4.48 -9.28
CA ALA A 25 -6.69 -5.30 -10.48
C ALA A 25 -6.21 -4.46 -11.68
N PHE A 26 -6.77 -3.26 -11.85
CA PHE A 26 -6.33 -2.31 -12.87
C PHE A 26 -4.87 -1.91 -12.71
N LEU A 27 -4.42 -1.66 -11.47
CA LEU A 27 -3.02 -1.32 -11.21
C LEU A 27 -2.06 -2.48 -11.51
N TRP A 28 -2.45 -3.72 -11.20
CA TRP A 28 -1.67 -4.90 -11.55
C TRP A 28 -1.56 -5.09 -13.06
N ASP A 29 -2.67 -4.95 -13.78
CA ASP A 29 -2.68 -5.04 -15.26
C ASP A 29 -1.80 -3.94 -15.89
N ALA A 30 -1.87 -2.72 -15.35
CA ALA A 30 -1.01 -1.61 -15.77
C ALA A 30 0.48 -1.90 -15.50
N PHE A 31 0.82 -2.48 -14.35
CA PHE A 31 2.18 -2.89 -14.04
C PHE A 31 2.67 -3.96 -15.02
N ASP A 32 1.95 -5.07 -15.13
CA ASP A 32 2.33 -6.25 -15.90
C ASP A 32 2.47 -5.93 -17.39
N SER A 33 1.49 -5.21 -17.95
CA SER A 33 1.50 -4.84 -19.36
C SER A 33 2.63 -3.86 -19.71
N ASN A 34 3.00 -2.94 -18.82
CA ASN A 34 4.13 -2.04 -19.05
C ASN A 34 5.47 -2.73 -18.83
N TYR A 35 5.58 -3.60 -17.82
CA TYR A 35 6.79 -4.39 -17.57
C TYR A 35 7.11 -5.28 -18.77
N SER A 36 6.12 -6.03 -19.25
CA SER A 36 6.27 -6.95 -20.39
C SER A 36 6.61 -6.25 -21.71
N LYS A 37 6.23 -4.98 -21.87
CA LYS A 37 6.55 -4.16 -23.05
C LYS A 37 7.89 -3.43 -22.96
N GLY A 38 8.59 -3.53 -21.83
CA GLY A 38 9.82 -2.77 -21.58
C GLY A 38 9.59 -1.31 -21.19
N ASN A 39 8.35 -0.91 -20.91
CA ASN A 39 7.98 0.43 -20.45
C ASN A 39 8.21 0.56 -18.92
N TYR A 40 9.43 0.29 -18.46
CA TYR A 40 9.73 0.11 -17.03
C TYR A 40 9.44 1.34 -16.18
N GLN A 41 9.61 2.55 -16.72
CA GLN A 41 9.23 3.80 -16.06
C GLN A 41 7.73 3.84 -15.70
N PHE A 42 6.86 3.43 -16.61
CA PHE A 42 5.42 3.39 -16.35
C PHE A 42 5.02 2.19 -15.49
N ALA A 43 5.72 1.07 -15.63
CA ALA A 43 5.57 -0.07 -14.72
C ALA A 43 5.88 0.36 -13.26
N PHE A 44 6.95 1.11 -13.03
CA PHE A 44 7.27 1.67 -11.72
C PHE A 44 6.14 2.54 -11.15
N LEU A 45 5.54 3.42 -11.95
CA LEU A 45 4.42 4.27 -11.50
C LEU A 45 3.21 3.45 -11.05
N ALA A 46 2.86 2.40 -11.81
CA ALA A 46 1.79 1.48 -11.42
C ALA A 46 2.13 0.72 -10.12
N TYR A 47 3.38 0.25 -10.00
CA TYR A 47 3.87 -0.46 -8.82
C TYR A 47 3.90 0.43 -7.57
N HIS A 48 4.26 1.71 -7.72
CA HIS A 48 4.17 2.69 -6.64
C HIS A 48 2.72 2.89 -6.17
N MET A 49 1.75 2.97 -7.09
CA MET A 49 0.34 3.08 -6.70
C MET A 49 -0.15 1.84 -5.95
N LEU A 50 0.31 0.64 -6.31
CA LEU A 50 0.05 -0.58 -5.52
C LEU A 50 0.66 -0.48 -4.12
N THR A 51 1.90 0.02 -4.02
CA THR A 51 2.61 0.22 -2.75
C THR A 51 1.88 1.20 -1.84
N MET A 52 1.43 2.34 -2.38
CA MET A 52 0.62 3.29 -1.62
C MET A 52 -0.72 2.73 -1.21
N SER A 53 -1.34 1.89 -2.04
CA SER A 53 -2.55 1.16 -1.66
C SER A 53 -2.31 0.27 -0.44
N PHE A 54 -1.20 -0.49 -0.42
CA PHE A 54 -0.79 -1.29 0.74
C PHE A 54 -0.62 -0.43 2.02
N VAL A 55 0.04 0.73 1.90
CA VAL A 55 0.21 1.67 3.02
C VAL A 55 -1.14 2.16 3.53
N TYR A 56 -2.06 2.54 2.65
CA TYR A 56 -3.40 2.98 3.03
C TYR A 56 -4.21 1.89 3.73
N PHE A 57 -4.13 0.65 3.26
CA PHE A 57 -4.75 -0.47 3.96
C PHE A 57 -4.15 -0.69 5.34
N ASN A 58 -2.83 -0.58 5.51
CA ASN A 58 -2.19 -0.68 6.83
C ASN A 58 -2.66 0.42 7.78
N ILE A 59 -2.67 1.67 7.33
CA ILE A 59 -3.14 2.81 8.12
C ILE A 59 -4.62 2.65 8.48
N TRP A 60 -5.42 2.12 7.56
CA TRP A 60 -6.81 1.78 7.84
C TRP A 60 -6.93 0.76 8.97
N GLN A 61 -6.10 -0.28 8.98
CA GLN A 61 -6.10 -1.27 10.06
C GLN A 61 -5.66 -0.65 11.40
N ILE A 62 -4.66 0.23 11.39
CA ILE A 62 -4.22 0.97 12.58
C ILE A 62 -5.39 1.79 13.14
N ARG A 63 -6.11 2.52 12.29
CA ARG A 63 -7.32 3.28 12.67
C ARG A 63 -8.35 2.37 13.32
N GLN A 64 -8.61 1.19 12.75
CA GLN A 64 -9.60 0.26 13.27
C GLN A 64 -9.19 -0.34 14.63
N ALA A 65 -7.92 -0.68 14.79
CA ALA A 65 -7.39 -1.32 15.99
C ALA A 65 -7.14 -0.34 17.15
N ARG A 66 -6.80 0.92 16.85
CA ARG A 66 -6.37 1.92 17.86
C ARG A 66 -7.00 3.28 17.61
N LYS A 67 -8.34 3.34 17.57
CA LYS A 67 -9.10 4.57 17.26
C LYS A 67 -8.65 5.79 18.07
N GLY A 68 -8.52 5.68 19.39
CA GLY A 68 -8.13 6.81 20.24
C GLY A 68 -6.71 7.32 19.99
N ASP A 69 -5.75 6.44 19.70
CA ASP A 69 -4.39 6.85 19.34
C ASP A 69 -4.33 7.44 17.93
N PHE A 70 -5.15 6.91 17.03
CA PHE A 70 -5.30 7.44 15.68
C PHE A 70 -5.88 8.86 15.70
N GLU A 71 -6.96 9.10 16.45
CA GLU A 71 -7.53 10.44 16.66
C GLU A 71 -6.50 11.42 17.22
N LYS A 72 -5.74 11.02 18.25
CA LYS A 72 -4.66 11.86 18.81
C LYS A 72 -3.56 12.15 17.79
N ALA A 73 -3.19 11.17 16.96
CA ALA A 73 -2.20 11.36 15.91
C ALA A 73 -2.66 12.36 14.83
N LEU A 74 -3.98 12.57 14.69
CA LEU A 74 -4.56 13.53 13.75
C LEU A 74 -4.59 14.97 14.26
N ILE A 75 -4.37 15.25 15.55
CA ILE A 75 -4.38 16.61 16.12
C ILE A 75 -3.39 17.55 15.41
N GLY A 76 -2.29 17.01 14.87
CA GLY A 76 -1.31 17.76 14.08
C GLY A 76 -1.67 17.97 12.61
N PHE A 77 -2.78 17.40 12.14
CA PHE A 77 -3.33 17.61 10.82
C PHE A 77 -4.34 18.76 10.88
N GLY A 78 -4.53 19.50 9.78
CA GLY A 78 -5.53 20.57 9.75
C GLY A 78 -6.94 20.05 10.04
N LYS A 79 -7.80 20.87 10.66
CA LYS A 79 -9.15 20.48 11.11
C LYS A 79 -9.99 19.77 10.03
N ASP A 80 -9.91 20.24 8.78
CA ASP A 80 -10.65 19.64 7.67
C ASP A 80 -10.10 18.25 7.29
N VAL A 81 -8.78 18.08 7.36
CA VAL A 81 -8.12 16.79 7.12
C VAL A 81 -8.48 15.82 8.23
N GLU A 82 -8.42 16.24 9.49
CA GLU A 82 -8.84 15.42 10.63
C GLU A 82 -10.27 14.93 10.46
N LYS A 83 -11.23 15.83 10.18
CA LYS A 83 -12.64 15.48 9.96
C LYS A 83 -12.80 14.51 8.78
N SER A 84 -12.09 14.75 7.68
CA SER A 84 -12.12 13.88 6.49
C SER A 84 -11.62 12.46 6.80
N LEU A 85 -10.48 12.35 7.49
CA LEU A 85 -9.86 11.07 7.81
C LEU A 85 -10.65 10.28 8.86
N LEU A 86 -11.25 10.96 9.85
CA LEU A 86 -12.12 10.31 10.84
C LEU A 86 -13.44 9.84 10.22
N GLY A 87 -13.99 10.61 9.28
CA GLY A 87 -15.21 10.26 8.54
C GLY A 87 -15.00 9.26 7.39
N ALA A 88 -13.76 8.88 7.09
CA ALA A 88 -13.44 8.03 5.95
C ALA A 88 -14.14 6.66 6.02
N THR A 89 -14.70 6.23 4.89
CA THR A 89 -15.41 4.95 4.70
C THR A 89 -14.62 3.91 3.89
N SER A 90 -13.51 4.35 3.27
CA SER A 90 -12.57 3.55 2.48
C SER A 90 -11.12 3.98 2.79
N PRO A 91 -10.14 3.05 2.73
CA PRO A 91 -8.71 3.35 2.85
C PRO A 91 -8.22 4.37 1.83
N PHE A 92 -8.81 4.41 0.63
CA PHE A 92 -8.39 5.33 -0.41
C PHE A 92 -8.69 6.81 -0.10
N ALA A 93 -9.50 7.11 0.93
CA ALA A 93 -9.69 8.49 1.39
C ALA A 93 -8.36 9.13 1.88
N PHE A 94 -7.38 8.30 2.28
CA PHE A 94 -6.05 8.76 2.70
C PHE A 94 -5.24 9.39 1.58
N SER A 95 -5.59 9.18 0.30
CA SER A 95 -4.91 9.81 -0.83
C SER A 95 -5.14 11.32 -0.92
N SER A 96 -6.12 11.86 -0.19
CA SER A 96 -6.37 13.30 -0.06
C SER A 96 -5.28 14.02 0.75
N VAL A 97 -4.44 13.27 1.45
CA VAL A 97 -3.31 13.77 2.23
C VAL A 97 -2.02 13.49 1.47
N ASN A 98 -1.07 14.43 1.53
CA ASN A 98 0.25 14.23 0.96
C ASN A 98 0.89 12.91 1.46
N GLU A 99 1.44 12.12 0.56
CA GLU A 99 1.96 10.78 0.86
C GLU A 99 3.08 10.79 1.90
N ARG A 100 3.94 11.82 1.93
CA ARG A 100 4.94 11.92 3.02
C ARG A 100 4.28 12.18 4.37
N SER A 101 3.22 12.99 4.39
CA SER A 101 2.48 13.29 5.62
C SER A 101 1.72 12.09 6.15
N ILE A 102 1.08 11.29 5.29
CA ILE A 102 0.30 10.12 5.70
C ILE A 102 1.20 9.00 6.28
N LEU A 103 2.43 8.85 5.77
CA LEU A 103 3.42 7.89 6.30
C LEU A 103 3.77 8.15 7.78
N ARG A 104 3.57 9.39 8.29
CA ARG A 104 3.80 9.70 9.71
C ARG A 104 2.86 8.94 10.64
N LEU A 105 1.72 8.46 10.16
CA LEU A 105 0.79 7.63 10.95
C LEU A 105 1.38 6.25 11.27
N LEU A 106 2.41 5.80 10.54
CA LEU A 106 3.14 4.56 10.86
C LEU A 106 3.91 4.66 12.19
N LYS A 107 4.06 5.84 12.78
CA LYS A 107 4.56 5.98 14.17
C LYS A 107 3.70 5.21 15.17
N LEU A 108 2.42 5.03 14.89
CA LEU A 108 1.49 4.28 15.72
C LEU A 108 1.84 2.79 15.81
N ILE A 109 2.62 2.25 14.88
CA ILE A 109 3.17 0.88 14.90
C ILE A 109 4.66 0.84 15.25
N ASN A 110 5.20 1.92 15.84
CA ASN A 110 6.60 2.08 16.23
C ASN A 110 7.60 2.18 15.06
N CYS A 111 7.16 2.61 13.87
CA CYS A 111 8.09 3.07 12.85
C CYS A 111 8.68 4.43 13.28
N ASP A 112 9.98 4.47 13.54
CA ASP A 112 10.70 5.69 13.92
C ASP A 112 10.87 6.68 12.74
N ASN A 113 11.42 7.87 13.01
CA ASN A 113 11.64 8.90 11.99
C ASN A 113 12.62 8.47 10.90
N SER A 114 13.58 7.58 11.20
CA SER A 114 14.55 7.10 10.22
C SER A 114 13.88 6.18 9.20
N LYS A 115 13.01 5.28 9.66
CA LYS A 115 12.19 4.42 8.79
C LYS A 115 11.21 5.24 7.95
N ILE A 116 10.50 6.18 8.57
CA ILE A 116 9.58 7.07 7.85
C ILE A 116 10.33 7.88 6.79
N GLY A 117 11.54 8.37 7.10
CA GLY A 117 12.40 9.04 6.13
C GLY A 117 12.81 8.13 4.97
N THR A 118 13.05 6.84 5.23
CA THR A 118 13.33 5.85 4.18
C THR A 118 12.12 5.62 3.29
N TYR A 119 10.92 5.48 3.87
CA TYR A 119 9.70 5.27 3.11
C TYR A 119 9.30 6.51 2.31
N ALA A 120 9.56 7.70 2.84
CA ALA A 120 9.35 8.96 2.15
C ALA A 120 10.18 9.08 0.86
N LYS A 121 11.36 8.44 0.79
CA LYS A 121 12.16 8.39 -0.45
C LYS A 121 11.45 7.67 -1.58
N LEU A 122 10.64 6.65 -1.30
CA LEU A 122 9.83 5.99 -2.34
C LEU A 122 8.82 6.96 -2.98
N VAL A 123 8.26 7.86 -2.18
CA VAL A 123 7.37 8.94 -2.67
C VAL A 123 8.15 9.93 -3.53
N ASP A 124 9.39 10.27 -3.12
CA ASP A 124 10.25 11.18 -3.88
C ASP A 124 10.65 10.58 -5.22
N ASP A 125 11.09 9.32 -5.22
CA ASP A 125 11.45 8.57 -6.43
C ASP A 125 10.28 8.54 -7.42
N ARG A 126 9.05 8.31 -6.93
CA ARG A 126 7.85 8.43 -7.77
C ARG A 126 7.70 9.84 -8.33
N ASN A 127 7.76 10.86 -7.48
CA ASN A 127 7.55 12.24 -7.91
C ASN A 127 8.56 12.60 -9.01
N GLU A 128 9.85 12.31 -8.81
CA GLU A 128 10.89 12.55 -9.81
C GLU A 128 10.64 11.80 -11.11
N THR A 129 10.15 10.56 -11.03
CA THR A 129 9.85 9.73 -12.21
C THR A 129 8.61 10.18 -12.97
N ALA A 130 7.61 10.73 -12.27
CA ALA A 130 6.35 11.18 -12.85
C ALA A 130 6.43 12.60 -13.44
N HIS A 131 7.41 13.40 -13.02
CA HIS A 131 7.60 14.75 -13.54
C HIS A 131 8.19 14.72 -14.95
N SER A 132 7.70 15.60 -15.82
CA SER A 132 8.23 15.83 -17.17
C SER A 132 9.57 16.58 -17.14
N ASN A 133 10.57 15.99 -16.48
CA ASN A 133 11.91 16.56 -16.29
C ASN A 133 12.92 16.14 -17.37
N GLY A 134 12.49 15.34 -18.36
CA GLY A 134 13.33 14.86 -19.46
C GLY A 134 14.18 13.62 -19.15
N ASN A 135 14.07 13.05 -17.94
CA ASN A 135 14.86 11.90 -17.52
C ASN A 135 14.06 10.59 -17.59
N ILE A 136 14.74 9.52 -18.00
CA ILE A 136 14.24 8.15 -17.89
C ILE A 136 15.08 7.42 -16.84
N PHE A 137 14.52 7.24 -15.64
CA PHE A 137 15.21 6.63 -14.51
C PHE A 137 15.22 5.09 -14.60
N PHE A 138 14.15 4.52 -15.16
CA PHE A 138 13.99 3.09 -15.34
C PHE A 138 13.98 2.77 -16.83
N SER A 139 15.17 2.76 -17.43
CA SER A 139 15.39 2.42 -18.84
C SER A 139 15.70 0.93 -19.05
N THR A 140 16.00 0.19 -17.98
CA THR A 140 16.32 -1.23 -18.03
C THR A 140 15.50 -2.01 -17.01
N GLN A 141 15.28 -3.30 -17.30
CA GLN A 141 14.58 -4.20 -16.39
C GLN A 141 15.29 -4.30 -15.03
N ALA A 142 16.63 -4.42 -15.05
CA ALA A 142 17.43 -4.55 -13.83
C ALA A 142 17.30 -3.33 -12.90
N ALA A 143 17.19 -2.12 -13.45
CA ALA A 143 16.97 -0.92 -12.66
C ALA A 143 15.61 -0.95 -11.94
N LEU A 144 14.56 -1.40 -12.64
CA LEU A 144 13.24 -1.56 -12.04
C LEU A 144 13.20 -2.69 -11.01
N ASP A 145 13.77 -3.86 -11.32
CA ASP A 145 13.78 -5.02 -10.43
C ASP A 145 14.52 -4.70 -9.11
N THR A 146 15.63 -3.94 -9.19
CA THR A 146 16.34 -3.43 -8.00
C THR A 146 15.43 -2.55 -7.13
N LYS A 147 14.66 -1.66 -7.76
CA LYS A 147 13.72 -0.77 -7.05
C LYS A 147 12.53 -1.55 -6.46
N ILE A 148 12.02 -2.56 -7.16
CA ILE A 148 10.98 -3.46 -6.66
C ILE A 148 11.46 -4.18 -5.40
N THR A 149 12.70 -4.69 -5.42
CA THR A 149 13.32 -5.35 -4.26
C THR A 149 13.40 -4.41 -3.05
N GLU A 150 13.80 -3.16 -3.27
CA GLU A 150 13.84 -2.14 -2.21
C GLU A 150 12.44 -1.88 -1.63
N ILE A 151 11.42 -1.77 -2.49
CA ILE A 151 10.03 -1.57 -2.08
C ILE A 151 9.53 -2.78 -1.27
N LEU A 152 9.79 -4.00 -1.71
CA LEU A 152 9.37 -5.21 -1.00
C LEU A 152 9.99 -5.31 0.38
N ARG A 153 11.27 -4.92 0.53
CA ARG A 153 11.93 -4.82 1.83
C ARG A 153 11.21 -3.84 2.77
N VAL A 154 10.82 -2.67 2.26
CA VAL A 154 10.05 -1.67 3.00
C VAL A 154 8.66 -2.19 3.39
N VAL A 155 7.98 -2.86 2.46
CA VAL A 155 6.67 -3.45 2.68
C VAL A 155 6.71 -4.54 3.76
N ASP A 156 7.70 -5.43 3.71
CA ASP A 156 7.90 -6.45 4.74
C ASP A 156 8.24 -5.83 6.10
N GLU A 157 9.06 -4.78 6.13
CA GLU A 157 9.37 -4.05 7.34
C GLU A 157 8.09 -3.46 7.98
N ILE A 158 7.29 -2.71 7.20
CA ILE A 158 5.99 -2.18 7.65
C ILE A 158 5.09 -3.31 8.17
N GLN A 159 4.99 -4.40 7.42
CA GLN A 159 4.16 -5.54 7.79
C GLN A 159 4.60 -6.19 9.09
N THR A 160 5.91 -6.26 9.34
CA THR A 160 6.48 -6.81 10.57
C THR A 160 6.15 -5.94 11.78
N TYR A 161 6.19 -4.62 11.64
CA TYR A 161 5.72 -3.69 12.67
C TYR A 161 4.20 -3.71 12.86
N SER A 162 3.45 -4.04 11.80
CA SER A 162 2.02 -4.29 11.81
C SER A 162 1.63 -5.69 12.34
N LYS A 163 2.50 -6.46 13.01
CA LYS A 163 2.10 -7.71 13.70
C LYS A 163 1.90 -7.44 15.20
N PRO A 164 0.83 -7.92 15.87
CA PRO A 164 0.72 -7.78 17.32
C PRO A 164 1.80 -8.62 17.98
N ARG A 165 2.58 -8.06 18.92
CA ARG A 165 3.72 -8.73 19.57
C ARG A 165 3.34 -10.01 20.36
N SER A 166 2.04 -10.30 20.53
CA SER A 166 1.51 -11.48 21.22
C SER A 166 0.85 -12.52 20.29
N LEU A 167 0.57 -12.18 19.03
CA LEU A 167 -0.04 -13.11 18.08
C LEU A 167 0.83 -13.22 16.84
N ARG A 168 1.22 -14.47 16.52
CA ARG A 168 1.80 -14.87 15.22
C ARG A 168 0.72 -14.84 14.12
N ILE A 169 -0.10 -13.78 14.09
CA ILE A 169 -1.13 -13.53 13.09
C ILE A 169 -1.00 -12.06 12.67
N PRO A 170 -0.72 -11.76 11.39
CA PRO A 170 -0.58 -10.39 10.91
C PRO A 170 -1.87 -9.59 11.14
N ILE A 171 -1.75 -8.29 11.46
CA ILE A 171 -2.93 -7.39 11.57
C ILE A 171 -3.73 -7.39 10.25
N VAL A 172 -3.08 -7.68 9.11
CA VAL A 172 -3.73 -7.89 7.81
C VAL A 172 -4.75 -9.05 7.82
N SER A 173 -4.59 -10.05 8.69
CA SER A 173 -5.51 -11.19 8.81
C SER A 173 -6.63 -10.97 9.83
N PHE A 174 -6.47 -10.05 10.80
CA PHE A 174 -7.33 -10.01 11.98
C PHE A 174 -8.69 -9.31 11.77
N CYS A 175 -8.79 -8.35 10.85
CA CYS A 175 -9.99 -7.50 10.76
C CYS A 175 -11.03 -7.90 9.71
N PHE A 176 -10.79 -8.92 8.87
CA PHE A 176 -11.83 -9.37 7.92
C PHE A 176 -12.73 -10.50 8.43
N ARG A 177 -12.39 -11.14 9.56
CA ARG A 177 -13.19 -12.24 10.12
C ARG A 177 -14.38 -11.76 10.98
N ALA A 178 -14.42 -10.49 11.37
CA ALA A 178 -15.46 -9.97 12.27
C ALA A 178 -16.71 -9.42 11.57
N THR A 179 -16.69 -9.20 10.25
CA THR A 179 -17.86 -8.72 9.48
C THR A 179 -18.43 -9.73 8.50
N THR A 180 -17.78 -10.88 8.32
CA THR A 180 -18.15 -11.90 7.31
C THR A 180 -18.83 -13.11 7.96
N GLN A 181 -19.78 -12.88 8.86
CA GLN A 181 -20.71 -13.91 9.31
C GLN A 181 -22.13 -13.71 8.74
N ARG A 182 -22.28 -12.93 7.67
CA ARG A 182 -23.57 -12.82 6.95
C ARG A 182 -23.56 -12.98 5.44
N ASN A 183 -22.43 -13.05 4.74
CA ASN A 183 -22.44 -13.35 3.30
C ASN A 183 -21.25 -14.23 2.92
N ALA A 184 -21.47 -15.54 3.00
CA ALA A 184 -20.61 -16.53 2.38
C ALA A 184 -20.86 -16.49 0.86
N ASN A 185 -19.92 -15.89 0.12
CA ASN A 185 -19.60 -16.11 -1.29
C ASN A 185 -18.87 -14.87 -1.78
N ILE A 186 -17.53 -14.87 -1.72
CA ILE A 186 -16.60 -14.19 -2.64
C ILE A 186 -15.23 -14.69 -2.21
N LEU A 187 -14.82 -15.83 -2.79
CA LEU A 187 -13.44 -16.29 -2.80
C LEU A 187 -12.76 -15.59 -3.98
N ILE A 188 -11.60 -14.96 -3.76
CA ILE A 188 -10.70 -14.60 -4.85
C ILE A 188 -10.34 -15.92 -5.57
N PRO A 189 -10.50 -16.02 -6.90
CA PRO A 189 -10.08 -17.23 -7.60
C PRO A 189 -8.56 -17.28 -7.58
N SER A 190 -8.00 -18.24 -6.85
CA SER A 190 -6.56 -18.53 -6.72
C SER A 190 -5.94 -19.11 -8.00
N THR A 191 -6.52 -18.85 -9.17
CA THR A 191 -6.24 -19.60 -10.41
C THR A 191 -5.64 -18.78 -11.54
N LYS A 192 -5.30 -17.50 -11.34
CA LYS A 192 -4.63 -16.69 -12.38
C LYS A 192 -3.10 -16.58 -12.28
N PHE A 193 -2.46 -17.10 -11.22
CA PHE A 193 -0.99 -17.11 -11.11
C PHE A 193 -0.33 -18.45 -11.51
N ALA A 194 -1.09 -19.37 -12.09
CA ALA A 194 -0.58 -20.62 -12.61
C ALA A 194 -1.04 -20.82 -14.05
N ARG A 195 -0.41 -20.10 -15.00
CA ARG A 195 -0.15 -20.60 -16.36
C ARG A 195 0.55 -19.53 -17.21
N PHE A 196 1.68 -19.99 -17.76
CA PHE A 196 2.57 -19.43 -18.79
C PHE A 196 3.69 -18.51 -18.28
#